data_AF-A0A8T0T4Z3-F1
#
_entry.id   AF-A0A8T0T4Z3-F1
#
_cell.length_a   1.000
_cell.length_b   1.000
_cell.length_c   1.000
_cell.angle_alpha   90.00
_cell.angle_beta   90.00
_cell.angle_gamma   90.00
#
_symmetry.space_group_name_H-M   'P 1'
#
loop_
_entity.id
_entity.type
_entity.pdbx_description
1 polymer ?
#
loop_
_entity_poly.entity_id
_entity_poly.type
_entity_poly.pdbx_seq_one_letter_code
_entity_poly.pdbx_strand_id
1 'polypeptide(L)'
;MSSRRSRASVSEEEINELLARLQTLLPSARRRGGSQASTTKLLKETCSYIKSLHREVDDLSDRLSDLMATMDQNSPGAEIIRSLLR
;
A
#
# COMPACT_ATOMS: atom_id res chain seq x y z
N MET A 1 33.13 21.94 -21.09
CA MET A 1 32.27 22.18 -19.92
C MET A 1 31.75 20.83 -19.43
N SER A 2 32.36 20.26 -18.40
CA SER A 2 31.93 18.96 -17.86
C SER A 2 30.75 19.18 -16.92
N SER A 3 29.55 18.86 -17.40
CA SER A 3 28.36 18.72 -16.57
C SER A 3 28.57 17.59 -15.59
N ARG A 4 29.09 17.93 -14.40
CA ARG A 4 29.06 17.06 -13.22
C ARG A 4 27.58 16.79 -12.94
N ARG A 5 27.12 15.61 -13.35
CA ARG A 5 25.87 15.03 -12.85
C ARG A 5 25.99 15.00 -11.34
N SER A 6 25.31 15.92 -10.67
CA SER A 6 25.07 15.91 -9.24
C SER A 6 24.33 14.60 -8.94
N ARG A 7 25.07 13.56 -8.57
CA ARG A 7 24.49 12.40 -7.90
C ARG A 7 24.07 12.97 -6.55
N ALA A 8 22.79 13.27 -6.39
CA ALA A 8 22.24 13.61 -5.09
C ALA A 8 22.62 12.44 -4.17
N SER A 9 23.55 12.67 -3.25
CA SER A 9 23.87 11.71 -2.21
C SER A 9 22.67 11.70 -1.28
N VAL A 10 21.89 10.64 -1.32
CA VAL A 10 20.81 10.41 -0.35
C VAL A 10 21.42 10.47 1.04
N SER A 11 20.88 11.33 1.91
CA SER A 11 21.42 11.51 3.25
C SER A 11 20.96 10.39 4.19
N GLU A 12 21.71 10.15 5.27
CA GLU A 12 21.36 9.13 6.26
C GLU A 12 20.07 9.52 7.01
N GLU A 13 19.80 10.81 7.16
CA GLU A 13 18.55 11.35 7.71
C GLU A 13 17.36 11.00 6.82
N GLU A 14 17.48 11.17 5.48
CA GLU A 14 16.41 10.80 4.53
C GLU A 14 16.09 9.30 4.60
N ILE A 15 17.13 8.47 4.75
CA ILE A 15 16.97 7.02 4.92
C ILE A 15 16.25 6.70 6.23
N ASN A 16 16.67 7.30 7.35
CA ASN A 16 16.07 7.06 8.65
C ASN A 16 14.62 7.53 8.72
N GLU A 17 14.30 8.68 8.11
CA GLU A 17 12.93 9.18 8.01
C GLU A 17 12.04 8.22 7.23
N LEU A 18 12.53 7.70 6.10
CA LEU A 18 11.82 6.70 5.31
C LEU A 18 11.55 5.44 6.15
N LEU A 19 12.55 4.93 6.86
CA LEU A 19 12.37 3.73 7.69
C LEU A 19 11.34 3.96 8.81
N ALA A 20 11.36 5.13 9.46
CA ALA A 20 10.36 5.48 10.47
C ALA A 20 8.94 5.51 9.89
N ARG A 21 8.76 6.09 8.70
CA ARG A 21 7.47 6.11 7.98
C ARG A 21 7.02 4.70 7.58
N LEU A 22 7.94 3.85 7.09
CA LEU A 22 7.61 2.47 6.75
C LEU A 22 7.17 1.66 7.97
N GLN A 23 7.80 1.89 9.13
CA GLN A 23 7.38 1.26 10.38
C GLN A 23 5.94 1.66 10.76
N THR A 24 5.56 2.93 10.67
CA THR A 24 4.20 3.35 11.07
C THR A 24 3.10 2.79 10.16
N LEU A 25 3.41 2.52 8.90
CA LEU A 25 2.46 1.97 7.92
C LEU A 25 2.32 0.45 7.99
N LEU A 26 3.25 -0.25 8.63
CA LEU A 26 3.26 -1.71 8.67
C LEU A 26 2.36 -2.27 9.80
N PRO A 27 1.48 -3.23 9.50
CA PRO A 27 0.66 -3.89 10.52
C PRO A 27 1.49 -4.59 11.60
N SER A 28 2.67 -5.11 11.22
CA SER A 28 3.61 -5.80 12.10
C SER A 28 4.25 -4.89 13.15
N ALA A 29 4.46 -3.61 12.84
CA ALA A 29 4.97 -2.63 13.80
C ALA A 29 3.96 -2.34 14.92
N ARG A 30 2.67 -2.42 14.60
CA ARG A 30 1.59 -2.25 15.60
C ARG A 30 1.45 -3.44 16.55
N ARG A 31 1.89 -4.63 16.14
CA ARG A 31 1.82 -5.87 16.94
C ARG A 31 3.06 -6.16 17.79
N ARG A 32 4.22 -5.63 17.40
CA ARG A 32 5.49 -5.82 18.13
C ARG A 32 5.85 -4.52 18.83
N GLY A 33 5.47 -4.40 20.10
CA GLY A 33 6.06 -3.40 20.98
C GLY A 33 7.59 -3.55 21.00
N GLY A 34 8.30 -2.64 20.34
CA GLY A 34 9.69 -2.28 20.66
C GLY A 34 10.85 -3.10 20.06
N SER A 35 10.63 -4.13 19.23
CA SER A 35 11.77 -4.83 18.61
C SER A 35 12.18 -4.15 17.30
N GLN A 36 13.31 -3.43 17.33
CA GLN A 36 13.94 -2.83 16.15
C GLN A 36 14.26 -3.93 15.11
N ALA A 37 13.41 -4.06 14.10
CA ALA A 37 13.65 -4.95 12.97
C ALA A 37 14.84 -4.41 12.15
N SER A 38 15.70 -5.30 11.66
CA SER A 38 16.75 -4.89 10.73
C SER A 38 16.15 -4.23 9.49
N THR A 39 16.86 -3.26 8.91
CA THR A 39 16.44 -2.54 7.69
C THR A 39 15.98 -3.51 6.60
N THR A 40 16.75 -4.57 6.35
CA THR A 40 16.40 -5.61 5.35
C THR A 40 15.09 -6.32 5.68
N LYS A 41 14.81 -6.58 6.96
CA LYS A 41 13.55 -7.20 7.38
C LYS A 41 12.38 -6.24 7.22
N LEU A 42 12.56 -4.98 7.61
CA LEU A 42 11.52 -3.95 7.45
C LEU A 42 11.14 -3.80 5.97
N LEU A 43 12.12 -3.65 5.09
CA LEU A 43 11.88 -3.52 3.65
C LEU A 43 11.17 -4.76 3.08
N LYS A 44 11.56 -5.97 3.50
CA LYS A 44 10.87 -7.21 3.10
C LYS A 44 9.42 -7.24 3.59
N GLU A 45 9.15 -6.82 4.82
CA GLU A 45 7.80 -6.72 5.36
C GLU A 45 6.98 -5.70 4.56
N THR A 46 7.54 -4.53 4.26
CA THR A 46 6.91 -3.51 3.39
C THR A 46 6.56 -4.08 2.03
N CYS A 47 7.51 -4.71 1.33
CA CYS A 47 7.24 -5.31 0.01
C CYS A 47 6.17 -6.41 0.09
N SER A 48 6.16 -7.20 1.16
CA SER A 48 5.17 -8.25 1.35
C SER A 48 3.78 -7.67 1.61
N TYR A 49 3.70 -6.60 2.39
CA TYR A 49 2.45 -5.89 2.68
C TYR A 49 1.89 -5.19 1.44
N ILE A 50 2.73 -4.54 0.63
CA ILE A 50 2.30 -3.99 -0.65
C ILE A 50 1.69 -5.09 -1.54
N LYS A 51 2.33 -6.25 -1.62
CA LYS A 51 1.80 -7.39 -2.39
C LYS A 51 0.48 -7.92 -1.83
N SER A 52 0.29 -7.93 -0.51
CA SER A 52 -1.00 -8.35 0.06
C SER A 52 -2.08 -7.33 -0.23
N LEU A 53 -1.80 -6.03 -0.09
CA LEU A 53 -2.73 -4.97 -0.43
C LEU A 53 -3.19 -5.02 -1.89
N HIS A 54 -2.25 -5.25 -2.83
CA HIS A 54 -2.63 -5.43 -4.23
C HIS A 54 -3.60 -6.59 -4.43
N ARG A 55 -3.31 -7.75 -3.81
CA ARG A 55 -4.22 -8.91 -3.87
C ARG A 55 -5.57 -8.62 -3.25
N GLU A 56 -5.61 -7.95 -2.10
CA GLU A 56 -6.87 -7.59 -1.44
C GLU A 56 -7.70 -6.64 -2.30
N VAL A 57 -7.06 -5.70 -3.00
CA VAL A 57 -7.73 -4.81 -3.97
C VAL A 57 -8.26 -5.59 -5.16
N ASP A 58 -7.45 -6.48 -5.75
CA ASP A 58 -7.85 -7.32 -6.88
C ASP A 58 -9.03 -8.23 -6.49
N ASP A 59 -8.91 -8.97 -5.39
CA ASP A 59 -9.96 -9.85 -4.86
C ASP A 59 -11.26 -9.09 -4.55
N LEU A 60 -11.16 -7.87 -3.99
CA LEU A 60 -12.32 -7.05 -3.72
C LEU A 60 -12.97 -6.52 -5.01
N SER A 61 -12.15 -6.16 -5.99
CA SER A 61 -12.61 -5.72 -7.30
C SER A 61 -13.36 -6.83 -8.04
N ASP A 62 -12.84 -8.05 -8.00
CA ASP A 62 -13.49 -9.22 -8.62
C ASP A 62 -14.82 -9.54 -7.93
N ARG A 63 -14.83 -9.60 -6.59
CA ARG A 63 -16.07 -9.84 -5.82
C ARG A 63 -17.12 -8.76 -6.05
N LEU A 64 -16.69 -7.50 -6.20
CA LEU A 64 -17.59 -6.39 -6.52
C LEU A 64 -18.15 -6.53 -7.93
N SER A 65 -17.31 -6.92 -8.90
CA SER A 65 -17.72 -7.14 -10.29
C SER A 65 -18.76 -8.26 -10.39
N ASP A 66 -18.56 -9.37 -9.68
CA ASP A 66 -19.52 -10.48 -9.59
C ASP A 66 -20.84 -10.06 -8.93
N LEU A 67 -20.75 -9.28 -7.85
CA LEU A 67 -21.93 -8.74 -7.17
C LEU A 67 -22.73 -7.81 -8.09
N MET A 68 -22.05 -6.96 -8.87
CA MET A 68 -22.70 -6.07 -9.83
C MET A 68 -23.28 -6.82 -11.04
N ALA A 69 -22.66 -7.93 -11.45
CA ALA A 69 -23.15 -8.76 -12.55
C ALA A 69 -24.43 -9.54 -12.19
N THR A 70 -24.59 -9.91 -10.92
CA THR A 70 -25.76 -10.64 -10.41
C THR A 70 -26.90 -9.71 -9.95
N MET A 71 -26.61 -8.45 -9.69
CA MET A 71 -27.58 -7.44 -9.26
C MET A 71 -28.38 -6.87 -10.43
N ASP A 72 -29.68 -6.62 -10.22
CA ASP A 72 -30.48 -5.86 -11.18
C ASP A 72 -29.90 -4.44 -11.33
N GLN A 73 -29.52 -4.10 -12.56
CA GLN A 73 -28.87 -2.85 -12.91
C GLN A 73 -29.74 -1.63 -12.65
N ASN A 74 -31.07 -1.81 -12.56
CA ASN A 74 -32.03 -0.74 -12.29
C ASN A 74 -32.44 -0.67 -10.80
N SER A 75 -31.84 -1.50 -9.95
CA SER A 75 -32.13 -1.46 -8.52
C SER A 75 -31.50 -0.24 -7.84
N PRO A 76 -32.14 0.33 -6.79
CA PRO A 76 -31.55 1.41 -6.00
C PRO A 76 -30.19 1.05 -5.40
N GLY A 77 -29.97 -0.23 -5.09
CA GLY A 77 -28.68 -0.74 -4.60
C GLY A 77 -27.56 -0.60 -5.63
N ALA A 78 -27.84 -0.91 -6.90
CA ALA A 78 -26.88 -0.75 -7.99
C ALA A 78 -26.51 0.72 -8.21
N GLU A 79 -27.49 1.62 -8.08
CA GLU A 79 -27.28 3.07 -8.22
C GLU A 79 -26.39 3.63 -7.10
N ILE A 80 -26.62 3.21 -5.85
CA ILE A 80 -25.76 3.56 -4.71
C ILE A 80 -24.33 3.09 -4.94
N ILE A 81 -24.12 1.82 -5.32
CA ILE A 81 -22.78 1.29 -5.58
C ILE A 81 -22.06 2.07 -6.69
N ARG A 82 -22.74 2.37 -7.80
CA ARG A 82 -22.17 3.19 -8.89
C ARG A 82 -21.81 4.60 -8.42
N SER A 83 -22.59 5.20 -7.54
CA SER A 83 -22.29 6.54 -6.99
C SER A 83 -21.06 6.55 -6.09
N LEU A 84 -20.77 5.44 -5.39
CA LEU A 84 -19.59 5.28 -4.54
C LEU A 84 -18.31 5.04 -5.35
N LEU A 85 -18.45 4.53 -6.58
CA LEU A 85 -17.35 4.25 -7.51
C LEU A 85 -17.05 5.40 -8.48
N ARG A 86 -17.84 6.49 -8.45
CA ARG A 86 -17.68 7.67 -9.31
C ARG A 86 -16.65 8.65 -8.75
#